data_AF-A0A942KJF0-F1
#
_entry.id   AF-A0A942KJF0-F1
#
_cell.length_a   1.000
_cell.length_b   1.000
_cell.length_c   1.000
_cell.angle_alpha   90.00
_cell.angle_beta   90.00
_cell.angle_gamma   90.00
#
_symmetry.space_group_name_H-M   'P 1'
#
loop_
_entity.id
_entity.type
_entity.pdbx_description
1 polymer ?
#
loop_
_entity_poly.entity_id
_entity_poly.type
_entity_poly.pdbx_seq_one_letter_code
_entity_poly.pdbx_strand_id
1 'polypeptide(L)'
;MSEFKLILSRKGLDSSNSNKPSPIWEDGSLISLPIPSEDVAYYHDYVYQGYLYDEIINSLGISLWHKEKRCQQPYHCHCDPDIYDSNKVNIIQGWQASFGQHGAAQLHLCNKKIKKGELVKEK
;
A
#
# COMPACT_ATOMS: atom_id res chain seq x y z
N MET A 1 26.78 -18.53 8.68
CA MET A 1 25.39 -18.04 8.79
C MET A 1 24.95 -17.60 7.41
N SER A 2 23.78 -18.02 6.91
CA SER A 2 23.25 -17.47 5.66
C SER A 2 22.82 -16.02 5.89
N GLU A 3 23.27 -15.13 5.01
CA GLU A 3 22.87 -13.71 5.01
C GLU A 3 21.37 -13.61 4.68
N PHE A 4 20.59 -12.95 5.55
CA PHE A 4 19.17 -12.72 5.35
C PHE A 4 19.00 -11.40 4.60
N LYS A 5 18.36 -11.44 3.44
CA LYS A 5 18.09 -10.25 2.64
C LYS A 5 16.61 -9.93 2.66
N LEU A 6 16.27 -8.76 3.19
CA LEU A 6 14.92 -8.20 3.15
C LEU A 6 14.84 -7.16 2.03
N ILE A 7 13.90 -7.34 1.11
CA ILE A 7 13.62 -6.40 0.02
C ILE A 7 12.23 -5.81 0.28
N LEU A 8 12.19 -4.51 0.58
CA LEU A 8 10.96 -3.74 0.71
C LEU A 8 10.81 -2.83 -0.51
N SER A 9 9.72 -2.98 -1.24
CA SER A 9 9.38 -2.06 -2.31
C SER A 9 8.48 -0.96 -1.78
N ARG A 10 8.86 0.30 -2.03
CA ARG A 10 8.15 1.51 -1.59
C ARG A 10 7.16 2.00 -2.65
N LYS A 11 6.39 1.11 -3.24
CA LYS A 11 5.36 1.52 -4.20
C LYS A 11 4.34 2.40 -3.48
N GLY A 12 4.01 3.52 -4.12
CA GLY A 12 2.84 4.31 -3.76
C GLY A 12 1.67 3.85 -4.61
N LEU A 13 0.87 4.81 -5.03
CA LEU A 13 -0.20 4.52 -5.97
C LEU A 13 0.37 4.08 -7.32
N ASP A 14 -0.23 3.05 -7.90
CA ASP A 14 0.21 2.47 -9.17
C ASP A 14 -0.07 3.38 -10.39
N SER A 15 0.35 2.92 -11.57
CA SER A 15 0.21 3.68 -12.82
C SER A 15 -1.25 3.86 -13.29
N SER A 16 -2.15 2.98 -12.86
CA SER A 16 -3.60 3.11 -13.09
C SER A 16 -4.23 4.10 -12.12
N ASN A 17 -3.65 4.26 -10.94
CA ASN A 17 -4.17 5.03 -9.81
C ASN A 17 -3.28 6.25 -9.52
N SER A 18 -3.32 7.28 -10.36
CA SER A 18 -2.63 8.57 -10.13
C SER A 18 -1.08 8.57 -10.10
N ASN A 19 -0.41 7.41 -10.02
CA ASN A 19 1.04 7.24 -10.14
C ASN A 19 1.85 8.15 -9.19
N LYS A 20 1.47 8.18 -7.90
CA LYS A 20 2.12 9.01 -6.87
C LYS A 20 2.89 8.14 -5.88
N PRO A 21 4.13 8.51 -5.52
CA PRO A 21 4.89 7.76 -4.52
C PRO A 21 4.32 7.94 -3.12
N SER A 22 4.52 6.94 -2.27
CA SER A 22 4.28 7.02 -0.83
C SER A 22 5.25 8.01 -0.17
N PRO A 23 4.78 8.96 0.67
CA PRO A 23 5.62 9.98 1.26
C PRO A 23 6.55 9.41 2.35
N ILE A 24 7.66 10.11 2.56
CA ILE A 24 8.50 9.96 3.75
C ILE A 24 8.24 11.20 4.58
N TRP A 25 7.89 11.01 5.85
CA TRP A 25 7.69 12.13 6.76
C TRP A 25 9.04 12.74 7.18
N GLU A 26 9.01 13.95 7.75
CA GLU A 26 10.24 14.68 8.13
C GLU A 26 11.10 13.91 9.15
N ASP A 27 10.45 13.09 10.00
CA ASP A 27 11.10 12.23 10.98
C ASP A 27 11.68 10.93 10.37
N GLY A 28 11.57 10.75 9.05
CA GLY A 28 12.00 9.55 8.33
C GLY A 28 10.97 8.42 8.31
N SER A 29 9.80 8.60 8.92
CA SER A 29 8.75 7.61 8.92
C SER A 29 8.19 7.35 7.52
N LEU A 30 7.89 6.09 7.25
CA LEU A 30 7.36 5.64 5.96
C LEU A 30 5.85 5.52 6.03
N ILE A 31 5.13 6.28 5.20
CA ILE A 31 3.67 6.21 5.11
C ILE A 31 3.29 5.48 3.82
N SER A 32 2.74 4.28 3.93
CA SER A 32 2.23 3.53 2.78
C SER A 32 0.87 4.07 2.38
N LEU A 33 0.77 4.79 1.25
CA LEU A 33 -0.53 5.19 0.70
C LEU A 33 -1.27 3.95 0.17
N PRO A 34 -2.49 3.65 0.65
CA PRO A 34 -3.27 2.53 0.12
C PRO A 34 -3.75 2.83 -1.29
N ILE A 35 -3.68 1.83 -2.16
CA ILE A 35 -4.13 1.95 -3.55
C ILE A 35 -5.66 1.85 -3.59
N PRO A 36 -6.36 2.68 -4.40
CA PRO A 36 -7.78 2.51 -4.67
C PRO A 36 -8.12 1.09 -5.12
N SER A 37 -9.15 0.49 -4.53
CA SER A 37 -9.57 -0.87 -4.87
C SER A 37 -11.09 -1.04 -4.69
N GLU A 38 -11.61 -2.20 -5.10
CA GLU A 38 -12.99 -2.62 -4.84
C GLU A 38 -13.10 -3.47 -3.56
N ASP A 39 -12.07 -3.45 -2.71
CA ASP A 39 -12.08 -4.17 -1.43
C ASP A 39 -13.01 -3.51 -0.42
N VAL A 40 -13.17 -4.16 0.73
CA VAL A 40 -14.11 -3.74 1.78
C VAL A 40 -13.64 -2.52 2.59
N ALA A 41 -12.36 -2.21 2.62
CA ALA A 41 -11.81 -1.17 3.49
C ALA A 41 -11.91 0.22 2.88
N TYR A 42 -12.20 1.21 3.72
CA TYR A 42 -12.26 2.61 3.35
C TYR A 42 -11.01 3.39 3.79
N TYR A 43 -10.71 4.51 3.14
CA TYR A 43 -9.60 5.38 3.58
C TYR A 43 -9.80 5.90 5.01
N HIS A 44 -11.04 6.17 5.42
CA HIS A 44 -11.35 6.62 6.78
C HIS A 44 -11.36 5.48 7.84
N ASP A 45 -11.15 4.23 7.42
CA ASP A 45 -10.87 3.14 8.36
C ASP A 45 -9.43 3.18 8.87
N TYR A 46 -8.59 4.08 8.31
CA TYR A 46 -7.19 4.19 8.63
C TYR A 46 -6.78 5.58 9.12
N VAL A 47 -5.87 5.58 10.09
CA VAL A 47 -5.19 6.77 10.61
C VAL A 47 -3.68 6.61 10.56
N TYR A 48 -2.98 7.73 10.44
CA TYR A 48 -1.56 7.82 10.69
C TYR A 48 -1.29 9.05 11.56
N GLN A 49 -0.68 8.84 12.73
CA GLN A 49 -0.42 9.89 13.73
C GLN A 49 -1.66 10.75 14.07
N GLY A 50 -2.86 10.14 14.07
CA GLY A 50 -4.12 10.82 14.38
C GLY A 50 -4.82 11.51 13.21
N TYR A 51 -4.20 11.55 12.02
CA TYR A 51 -4.83 12.05 10.80
C TYR A 51 -5.40 10.88 10.00
N LEU A 52 -6.62 11.04 9.46
CA LEU A 52 -7.20 10.04 8.57
C LEU A 52 -6.45 10.00 7.24
N TYR A 53 -6.44 8.84 6.60
CA TYR A 53 -5.70 8.69 5.34
C TYR A 53 -6.28 9.52 4.19
N ASP A 54 -7.59 9.76 4.17
CA ASP A 54 -8.22 10.67 3.21
C ASP A 54 -7.78 12.13 3.42
N GLU A 55 -7.65 12.58 4.66
CA GLU A 55 -7.09 13.89 5.01
C GLU A 55 -5.64 14.02 4.54
N ILE A 56 -4.81 12.99 4.79
CA ILE A 56 -3.41 12.97 4.37
C ILE A 56 -3.32 13.08 2.85
N ILE A 57 -4.04 12.25 2.10
CA ILE A 57 -4.05 12.24 0.64
C ILE A 57 -4.47 13.61 0.08
N ASN A 58 -5.53 14.20 0.66
CA ASN A 58 -5.99 15.53 0.27
C ASN A 58 -4.96 16.62 0.58
N SER A 59 -4.30 16.57 1.74
CA SER A 59 -3.27 17.54 2.14
C SER A 59 -2.04 17.51 1.22
N LEU A 60 -1.73 16.34 0.66
CA LEU A 60 -0.67 16.15 -0.33
C LEU A 60 -1.08 16.60 -1.75
N GLY A 61 -2.33 17.07 -1.93
CA GLY A 61 -2.86 17.48 -3.23
C GLY A 61 -3.03 16.30 -4.20
N ILE A 62 -3.19 15.09 -3.70
CA ILE A 62 -3.34 13.88 -4.52
C ILE A 62 -4.82 13.68 -4.83
N SER A 63 -5.19 13.75 -6.11
CA SER A 63 -6.52 13.35 -6.56
C SER A 63 -6.51 11.86 -6.91
N LEU A 64 -7.33 11.06 -6.22
CA LEU A 64 -7.48 9.64 -6.49
C LEU A 64 -8.29 9.42 -7.79
N TRP A 65 -7.55 9.34 -8.90
CA TRP A 65 -8.11 9.12 -10.24
C TRP A 65 -7.67 7.78 -10.79
N HIS A 66 -8.60 7.04 -11.40
CA HIS A 66 -8.28 5.83 -12.14
C HIS A 66 -8.27 6.07 -13.64
N LYS A 67 -7.09 5.88 -14.23
CA LYS A 67 -6.81 6.19 -15.65
C LYS A 67 -7.67 5.38 -16.61
N GLU A 68 -7.82 4.07 -16.39
CA GLU A 68 -8.51 3.19 -17.35
C GLU A 68 -10.02 3.35 -17.30
N LYS A 69 -10.63 3.33 -16.11
CA LYS A 69 -12.06 3.59 -15.91
C LYS A 69 -12.46 5.05 -16.15
N ARG A 70 -11.50 5.97 -16.26
CA ARG A 70 -11.71 7.43 -16.47
C ARG A 70 -12.70 8.02 -15.47
N CYS A 71 -12.54 7.67 -14.21
CA CYS A 71 -13.36 8.18 -13.13
C CYS A 71 -12.51 8.50 -11.91
N GLN A 72 -13.04 9.38 -11.05
CA GLN A 72 -12.56 9.47 -9.68
C GLN A 72 -12.87 8.13 -9.00
N GLN A 73 -11.88 7.61 -8.28
CA GLN A 73 -11.91 6.25 -7.74
C GLN A 73 -11.62 6.27 -6.23
N PRO A 74 -12.15 5.27 -5.51
CA PRO A 74 -13.36 5.35 -4.72
C PRO A 74 -13.05 5.61 -3.24
N TYR A 75 -14.07 5.61 -2.38
CA TYR A 75 -13.88 5.63 -0.93
C TYR A 75 -13.11 4.39 -0.40
N HIS A 76 -13.03 3.34 -1.22
CA HIS A 76 -12.42 2.06 -0.90
C HIS A 76 -10.97 1.94 -1.35
N CYS A 77 -10.20 1.14 -0.62
CA CYS A 77 -8.78 0.94 -0.85
C CYS A 77 -8.28 -0.42 -0.33
N HIS A 78 -7.08 -0.80 -0.77
CA HIS A 78 -6.40 -1.97 -0.21
C HIS A 78 -6.14 -1.81 1.28
N CYS A 79 -6.12 -2.94 1.98
CA CYS A 79 -5.78 -3.00 3.40
C CYS A 79 -4.28 -2.92 3.65
N ASP A 80 -3.63 -1.99 2.97
CA ASP A 80 -2.19 -1.76 3.09
C ASP A 80 -1.78 -1.21 4.46
N PRO A 81 -2.49 -0.25 5.08
CA PRO A 81 -2.07 0.34 6.35
C PRO A 81 -2.10 -0.65 7.53
N ASP A 82 -2.80 -1.79 7.38
CA ASP A 82 -2.87 -2.90 8.35
C ASP A 82 -1.54 -3.52 8.76
N ILE A 83 -0.44 -3.18 8.08
CA ILE A 83 0.90 -3.55 8.55
C ILE A 83 1.19 -3.00 9.96
N TYR A 84 0.51 -1.91 10.35
CA TYR A 84 0.53 -1.37 11.70
C TYR A 84 -0.89 -1.44 12.27
N ASP A 85 -1.11 -2.26 13.30
CA ASP A 85 -2.42 -2.33 13.96
C ASP A 85 -2.86 -0.97 14.54
N SER A 86 -1.90 -0.11 14.91
CA SER A 86 -2.15 1.26 15.35
C SER A 86 -2.79 2.15 14.30
N ASN A 87 -2.76 1.76 13.02
CA ASN A 87 -3.35 2.54 11.94
C ASN A 87 -4.85 2.27 11.79
N LYS A 88 -5.42 1.25 12.43
CA LYS A 88 -6.85 0.92 12.27
C LYS A 88 -7.73 1.77 13.16
N VAL A 89 -8.72 2.43 12.56
CA VAL A 89 -9.84 3.06 13.28
C VAL A 89 -10.94 2.03 13.51
N ASN A 90 -11.23 1.22 12.49
CA ASN A 90 -12.30 0.22 12.49
C ASN A 90 -11.75 -1.17 12.20
N ILE A 91 -12.47 -2.20 12.68
CA ILE A 91 -12.18 -3.59 12.32
C ILE A 91 -12.79 -3.88 10.95
N ILE A 92 -11.94 -4.31 10.01
CA ILE A 92 -12.36 -4.72 8.67
C ILE A 92 -12.75 -6.19 8.71
N GLN A 93 -14.06 -6.47 8.63
CA GLN A 93 -14.58 -7.83 8.71
C GLN A 93 -14.18 -8.66 7.49
N GLY A 94 -13.80 -9.92 7.72
CA GLY A 94 -13.45 -10.86 6.65
C GLY A 94 -12.07 -10.64 6.02
N TRP A 95 -11.33 -9.62 6.44
CA TRP A 95 -9.96 -9.40 6.02
C TRP A 95 -8.97 -10.22 6.86
N GLN A 96 -8.02 -10.86 6.17
CA GLN A 96 -6.87 -11.51 6.78
C GLN A 96 -5.64 -11.23 5.93
N ALA A 97 -4.58 -10.73 6.57
CA ALA A 97 -3.32 -10.47 5.89
C ALA A 97 -2.75 -11.77 5.30
N SER A 98 -2.36 -11.72 4.03
CA SER A 98 -1.55 -12.75 3.40
C SER A 98 -0.13 -12.23 3.18
N PHE A 99 0.85 -13.12 3.30
CA PHE A 99 2.25 -12.78 3.08
C PHE A 99 2.75 -13.46 1.81
N GLY A 100 3.27 -12.69 0.86
CA GLY A 100 3.83 -13.19 -0.39
C GLY A 100 3.55 -12.26 -1.57
N GLN A 101 4.13 -12.57 -2.72
CA GLN A 101 3.80 -11.91 -3.98
C GLN A 101 2.88 -12.79 -4.83
N HIS A 102 2.12 -12.16 -5.71
CA HIS A 102 1.31 -12.85 -6.70
C HIS A 102 1.44 -12.18 -8.08
N GLY A 103 1.04 -12.90 -9.14
CA GLY A 103 0.94 -12.37 -10.50
C GLY A 103 2.23 -11.72 -11.01
N ALA A 104 2.10 -10.50 -11.54
CA ALA A 104 3.19 -9.76 -12.17
C ALA A 104 4.34 -9.43 -11.20
N ALA A 105 4.04 -9.13 -9.92
CA ALA A 105 5.07 -8.86 -8.92
C ALA A 105 5.90 -10.12 -8.64
N GLN A 106 5.25 -11.29 -8.47
CA GLN A 106 5.98 -12.56 -8.33
C GLN A 106 6.83 -12.88 -9.56
N LEU A 107 6.29 -12.65 -10.77
CA LEU A 107 7.04 -12.83 -12.02
C LEU A 107 8.25 -11.89 -12.09
N HIS A 108 8.11 -10.64 -11.67
CA HIS A 108 9.21 -9.68 -11.60
C HIS A 108 10.35 -10.20 -10.71
N LEU A 109 10.03 -10.70 -9.52
CA LEU A 109 11.03 -11.26 -8.60
C LEU A 109 11.72 -12.51 -9.17
N CYS A 110 10.95 -13.39 -9.84
CA CYS A 110 11.52 -14.53 -10.56
C CYS A 110 12.54 -14.07 -11.61
N ASN A 111 12.19 -13.04 -12.40
CA ASN A 111 13.07 -12.46 -13.41
C ASN A 111 14.31 -11.79 -12.81
N LYS A 112 14.20 -11.23 -11.60
CA LYS A 112 15.32 -10.69 -10.83
C LYS A 112 16.17 -11.77 -10.12
N LYS A 113 15.83 -13.05 -10.29
CA LYS A 113 16.54 -14.21 -9.72
C LYS A 113 16.66 -14.15 -8.19
N ILE A 114 15.62 -13.63 -7.54
CA ILE A 114 15.51 -13.65 -6.08
C ILE A 114 15.46 -15.11 -5.60
N LYS A 115 16.27 -15.44 -4.59
CA LYS A 115 16.50 -16.81 -4.11
C LYS A 115 15.64 -17.13 -2.89
N LYS A 116 15.42 -18.43 -2.66
CA LYS A 116 14.84 -18.95 -1.42
C LYS A 116 15.66 -18.46 -0.22
N GLY A 117 14.98 -17.80 0.73
CA GLY A 117 15.62 -17.16 1.90
C GLY A 117 15.78 -15.65 1.79
N GLU A 118 15.58 -15.06 0.60
CA GLU A 118 15.42 -13.62 0.45
C GLU A 118 13.92 -13.28 0.61
N LEU A 119 13.61 -12.49 1.64
CA LEU A 119 12.23 -12.10 1.95
C LEU A 119 11.88 -10.86 1.14
N VAL A 120 10.80 -10.92 0.36
CA VAL A 120 10.36 -9.78 -0.45
C VAL A 120 8.92 -9.41 -0.15
N LYS A 121 8.72 -8.12 0.15
CA LYS A 121 7.41 -7.49 0.21
C LYS A 121 7.37 -6.35 -0.79
N GLU A 122 6.85 -6.63 -1.97
CA GLU A 122 6.17 -5.66 -2.82
C GLU A 122 4.71 -5.56 -2.36
N LYS A 123 4.24 -4.33 -2.18
CA LYS A 123 2.82 -4.02 -2.39
C LYS A 123 2.71 -3.53 -3.82
#